data_AF-A0A432Q4P7-F1
#
_entry.id   AF-A0A432Q4P7-F1
#
_cell.length_a   1.000
_cell.length_b   1.000
_cell.length_c   1.000
_cell.angle_alpha   90.00
_cell.angle_beta   90.00
_cell.angle_gamma   90.00
#
_symmetry.space_group_name_H-M   'P 1'
#
loop_
_entity.id
_entity.type
_entity.pdbx_description
1 polymer ?
#
loop_
_entity_poly.entity_id
_entity_poly.type
_entity_poly.pdbx_seq_one_letter_code
_entity_poly.pdbx_strand_id
1 'polypeptide(L)'
;ALLVALFFGLYQLREGRRLNSPALQADARDYLADAMSTGIVLIGLVFTKFGYPLDRWAAAVVSLYVFRAGSALLLTALKDLLDASIDRETERKIIAMVEQHPRITRVKQCLSRTAGGRFIVDMDVVMHTPSHRIADHVADRLEILIPQKFPLVVMARIRPHYSEDTSVKRITPVQRPEGEVSAHFVTAPWFLVETVDTQNNHVVKRNFVENPHVAAKKKKGLLVGTWLLSLKPDEVRVPDGHDGTAIVLLRESGIEIRSMPG
;
A
#
# COMPACT_ATOMS: atom_id res chain seq x y z
N ALA A 1 26.06 42.49 -15.61
CA ALA A 1 25.62 41.13 -15.21
C ALA A 1 25.45 41.04 -13.70
N LEU A 2 26.53 41.11 -12.90
CA LEU A 2 26.49 40.99 -11.43
C LEU A 2 25.44 41.90 -10.75
N LEU A 3 25.50 43.21 -11.00
CA LEU A 3 24.59 44.18 -10.37
C LEU A 3 23.13 43.95 -10.76
N VAL A 4 22.88 43.47 -11.97
CA VAL A 4 21.53 43.16 -12.47
C VAL A 4 20.99 41.92 -11.76
N ALA A 5 21.79 40.84 -11.67
CA ALA A 5 21.41 39.61 -10.98
C ALA A 5 21.17 39.85 -9.48
N LEU A 6 22.04 40.65 -8.82
CA LEU A 6 21.90 40.98 -7.41
C LEU A 6 20.67 41.85 -7.12
N PHE A 7 20.42 42.87 -7.95
CA PHE A 7 19.24 43.71 -7.82
C PHE A 7 17.95 42.93 -8.07
N PHE A 8 17.92 42.10 -9.12
CA PHE A 8 16.76 41.30 -9.48
C PHE A 8 16.45 40.23 -8.43
N GLY A 9 17.48 39.52 -7.92
CA GLY A 9 17.32 38.55 -6.84
C GLY A 9 16.83 39.17 -5.53
N LEU A 10 17.35 40.35 -5.15
CA LEU A 10 16.83 41.08 -3.97
C LEU A 10 15.39 41.55 -4.16
N TYR A 11 15.03 41.97 -5.38
CA TYR A 11 13.66 42.37 -5.72
C TYR A 11 12.68 41.18 -5.62
N GLN A 12 13.01 40.05 -6.25
CA GLN A 12 12.21 38.82 -6.14
C GLN A 12 12.12 38.31 -4.71
N LEU A 13 13.19 38.42 -3.90
CA LEU A 13 13.15 38.02 -2.49
C LEU A 13 12.20 38.91 -1.68
N ARG A 14 12.18 40.22 -1.96
CA ARG A 14 11.28 41.18 -1.33
C ARG A 14 9.83 40.90 -1.69
N GLU A 15 9.52 40.72 -2.97
CA GLU A 15 8.17 40.40 -3.43
C GLU A 15 7.73 38.98 -3.01
N GLY A 16 8.65 38.01 -3.01
CA GLY A 16 8.39 36.64 -2.55
C GLY A 16 8.04 36.57 -1.06
N ARG A 17 8.61 37.45 -0.22
CA ARG A 17 8.20 37.60 1.18
C ARG A 17 6.86 38.31 1.31
N ARG A 18 6.64 39.37 0.53
CA ARG A 18 5.37 40.14 0.55
C ARG A 18 4.17 39.28 0.13
N LEU A 19 4.37 38.44 -0.89
CA LEU A 19 3.35 37.55 -1.44
C LEU A 19 3.28 36.20 -0.72
N ASN A 20 4.11 35.98 0.31
CA ASN A 20 4.26 34.68 0.99
C ASN A 20 4.41 33.50 0.01
N SER A 21 5.18 33.68 -1.07
CA SER A 21 5.40 32.67 -2.09
C SER A 21 6.74 31.97 -1.88
N PRO A 22 6.76 30.70 -1.44
CA PRO A 22 7.99 29.93 -1.26
C PRO A 22 8.73 29.71 -2.59
N ALA A 23 7.98 29.54 -3.68
CA ALA A 23 8.53 29.35 -5.02
C ALA A 23 9.31 30.59 -5.49
N LEU A 24 8.75 31.79 -5.31
CA LEU A 24 9.40 33.04 -5.71
C LEU A 24 10.64 33.34 -4.83
N GLN A 25 10.63 32.93 -3.57
CA GLN A 25 11.79 33.04 -2.68
C GLN A 25 12.90 32.05 -3.02
N ALA A 26 12.57 30.86 -3.53
CA ALA A 26 13.54 29.88 -3.99
C ALA A 26 14.28 30.40 -5.24
N ASP A 27 13.52 30.87 -6.24
CA ASP A 27 14.05 31.44 -7.48
C ASP A 27 14.97 32.65 -7.20
N ALA A 28 14.56 33.52 -6.26
CA ALA A 28 15.37 34.66 -5.81
C ALA A 28 16.72 34.25 -5.21
N ARG A 29 16.78 33.13 -4.48
CA ARG A 29 18.03 32.64 -3.86
C ARG A 29 19.00 32.11 -4.90
N ASP A 30 18.51 31.49 -5.97
CA ASP A 30 19.35 31.01 -7.07
C ASP A 30 20.03 32.18 -7.80
N TYR A 31 19.28 33.25 -8.09
CA TYR A 31 19.87 34.48 -8.66
C TYR A 31 20.91 35.13 -7.73
N LEU A 32 20.68 35.12 -6.42
CA LEU A 32 21.65 35.64 -5.46
C LEU A 32 22.89 34.75 -5.35
N ALA A 33 22.74 33.43 -5.45
CA ALA A 33 23.87 32.49 -5.44
C ALA A 33 24.76 32.67 -6.67
N ASP A 34 24.17 32.88 -7.85
CA ASP A 34 24.91 33.13 -9.09
C ASP A 34 25.63 34.50 -9.06
N ALA A 35 24.97 35.52 -8.54
CA ALA A 35 25.59 36.82 -8.29
C ALA A 35 26.77 36.72 -7.30
N MET A 36 26.65 35.94 -6.23
CA MET A 36 27.75 35.71 -5.30
C MET A 36 28.93 34.98 -5.96
N SER A 37 28.65 33.95 -6.78
CA SER A 37 29.68 33.22 -7.53
C SER A 37 30.48 34.16 -8.46
N THR A 38 29.78 34.98 -9.23
CA THR A 38 30.41 35.99 -10.12
C THR A 38 31.15 37.07 -9.32
N GLY A 39 30.63 37.45 -8.15
CA GLY A 39 31.23 38.44 -7.26
C GLY A 39 32.57 37.99 -6.70
N ILE A 40 32.70 36.73 -6.31
CA ILE A 40 33.96 36.16 -5.82
C ILE A 40 35.02 36.16 -6.93
N VAL A 41 34.65 35.83 -8.17
CA VAL A 41 35.55 35.89 -9.33
C VAL A 41 36.03 37.32 -9.60
N LEU A 42 35.12 38.30 -9.54
CA LEU A 42 35.44 39.72 -9.75
C LEU A 42 36.38 40.25 -8.66
N ILE A 43 36.14 39.89 -7.41
CA ILE A 43 37.01 40.23 -6.28
C ILE A 43 38.41 39.63 -6.51
N GLY A 44 38.49 38.36 -6.89
CA GLY A 44 39.74 37.70 -7.25
C GLY A 44 40.55 38.51 -8.27
N LEU A 45 39.90 38.88 -9.38
CA LEU A 45 40.51 39.66 -10.46
C LEU A 45 41.01 41.05 -10.02
N VAL A 46 40.28 41.73 -9.13
CA VAL A 46 40.68 43.04 -8.60
C VAL A 46 41.92 42.91 -7.71
N PHE A 47 42.00 41.90 -6.84
CA PHE A 47 43.16 41.67 -5.98
C PHE A 47 44.42 41.34 -6.78
N THR A 48 44.29 40.63 -7.90
CA THR A 48 45.38 40.33 -8.83
C THR A 48 45.98 41.62 -9.42
N LYS A 49 45.14 42.63 -9.66
CA LYS A 49 45.57 43.94 -10.18
C LYS A 49 46.36 44.78 -9.16
N PHE A 50 46.22 44.49 -7.86
CA PHE A 50 46.96 45.18 -6.78
C PHE A 50 48.31 44.52 -6.40
N GLY A 51 48.79 43.56 -7.20
CA GLY A 51 50.14 43.01 -7.06
C GLY A 51 50.29 41.85 -6.06
N TYR A 52 49.19 41.40 -5.45
CA TYR A 52 49.18 40.16 -4.68
C TYR A 52 48.83 38.99 -5.62
N PRO A 53 49.68 37.95 -5.75
CA PRO A 53 49.41 36.76 -6.59
C PRO A 53 48.42 35.81 -5.91
N LEU A 54 47.38 36.37 -5.26
CA LEU A 54 46.27 35.64 -4.64
C LEU A 54 45.33 35.04 -5.68
N ASP A 55 45.47 35.42 -6.95
CA ASP A 55 44.69 34.94 -8.08
C ASP A 55 44.61 33.42 -8.16
N ARG A 56 45.74 32.72 -7.96
CA ARG A 56 45.79 31.25 -8.00
C ARG A 56 45.00 30.61 -6.85
N TRP A 57 45.07 31.21 -5.65
CA TRP A 57 44.35 30.71 -4.48
C TRP A 57 42.86 31.04 -4.55
N ALA A 58 42.52 32.25 -4.98
CA ALA A 58 41.13 32.67 -5.21
C ALA A 58 40.48 31.80 -6.30
N ALA A 59 41.16 31.57 -7.42
CA ALA A 59 40.69 30.69 -8.48
C ALA A 59 40.52 29.24 -8.00
N ALA A 60 41.43 28.72 -7.17
CA ALA A 60 41.30 27.38 -6.58
C ALA A 60 40.07 27.26 -5.66
N VAL A 61 39.82 28.25 -4.80
CA VAL A 61 38.66 28.26 -3.91
C VAL A 61 37.35 28.36 -4.70
N VAL A 62 37.29 29.24 -5.71
CA VAL A 62 36.13 29.35 -6.60
C VAL A 62 35.92 28.06 -7.37
N SER A 63 36.97 27.47 -7.94
CA SER A 63 36.88 26.22 -8.69
C SER A 63 36.33 25.09 -7.81
N LEU A 64 36.79 24.97 -6.56
CA LEU A 64 36.27 23.99 -5.61
C LEU A 64 34.79 24.25 -5.27
N TYR A 65 34.40 25.51 -5.08
CA TYR A 65 33.01 25.88 -4.83
C TYR A 65 32.11 25.53 -6.01
N VAL A 66 32.49 25.90 -7.23
CA VAL A 66 31.74 25.61 -8.46
C VAL A 66 31.68 24.10 -8.69
N PHE A 67 32.77 23.37 -8.48
CA PHE A 67 32.79 21.91 -8.61
C PHE A 67 31.85 21.23 -7.61
N ARG A 68 31.82 21.71 -6.36
CA ARG A 68 30.91 21.21 -5.32
C ARG A 68 29.44 21.53 -5.64
N ALA A 69 29.15 22.75 -6.11
CA ALA A 69 27.79 23.14 -6.51
C ALA A 69 27.32 22.33 -7.74
N GLY A 70 28.18 22.23 -8.76
CA GLY A 70 27.91 21.48 -9.97
C GLY A 70 27.72 19.98 -9.72
N SER A 71 28.52 19.37 -8.85
CA SER A 71 28.33 17.95 -8.48
C SER A 71 27.03 17.70 -7.71
N ALA A 72 26.62 18.61 -6.81
CA ALA A 72 25.33 18.51 -6.13
C ALA A 72 24.14 18.65 -7.10
N LEU A 73 24.21 19.62 -8.03
CA LEU A 73 23.24 19.79 -9.11
C LEU A 73 23.17 18.56 -10.01
N LEU A 74 24.31 18.04 -10.44
CA LEU A 74 24.39 16.85 -11.30
C LEU A 74 23.78 15.63 -10.61
N LEU A 75 24.12 15.39 -9.34
CA LEU A 75 23.55 14.28 -8.57
C LEU A 75 22.04 14.41 -8.38
N THR A 76 21.54 15.64 -8.22
CA THR A 76 20.10 15.90 -8.11
C THR A 76 19.40 15.64 -9.44
N ALA A 77 19.92 16.18 -10.54
CA ALA A 77 19.40 15.95 -11.88
C ALA A 77 19.46 14.47 -12.29
N LEU A 78 20.52 13.75 -11.91
CA LEU A 78 20.63 12.31 -12.12
C LEU A 78 19.59 11.53 -11.32
N LYS A 79 19.32 11.91 -10.07
CA LYS A 79 18.26 11.29 -9.25
C LYS A 79 16.88 11.52 -9.86
N ASP A 80 16.62 12.73 -10.35
CA ASP A 80 15.36 13.05 -11.01
C ASP A 80 15.21 12.27 -12.33
N LEU A 81 16.29 12.14 -13.11
CA LEU A 81 16.29 11.42 -14.38
C LEU A 81 16.22 9.89 -14.21
N LEU A 82 16.82 9.36 -13.15
CA LEU A 82 16.78 7.93 -12.80
C LEU A 82 15.44 7.50 -12.20
N ASP A 83 14.43 8.37 -12.26
CA ASP A 83 13.07 8.10 -11.79
C ASP A 83 13.10 7.80 -10.29
N ALA A 84 13.46 8.82 -9.49
CA ALA A 84 13.38 8.72 -8.05
C ALA A 84 11.99 8.19 -7.67
N SER A 85 11.96 6.96 -7.16
CA SER A 85 10.76 6.35 -6.62
C SER A 85 10.19 7.27 -5.55
N ILE A 86 8.89 7.19 -5.33
CA ILE A 86 8.24 7.88 -4.20
C ILE A 86 9.03 7.61 -2.92
N ASP A 87 9.06 8.59 -2.00
CA ASP A 87 9.80 8.40 -0.76
C ASP A 87 9.25 7.17 -0.01
N ARG A 88 10.16 6.41 0.62
CA ARG A 88 9.81 5.15 1.28
C ARG A 88 8.77 5.32 2.39
N GLU A 89 8.63 6.51 2.97
CA GLU A 89 7.64 6.76 4.03
C GLU A 89 6.25 6.89 3.42
N THR A 90 6.09 7.67 2.34
CA THR A 90 4.83 7.78 1.60
C THR A 90 4.46 6.46 0.95
N GLU A 91 5.41 5.72 0.38
CA GLU A 91 5.17 4.38 -0.16
C GLU A 91 4.52 3.46 0.89
N ARG A 92 5.10 3.39 2.09
CA ARG A 92 4.55 2.60 3.20
C ARG A 92 3.17 3.06 3.63
N LYS A 93 2.92 4.37 3.66
CA LYS A 93 1.60 4.92 3.99
C LYS A 93 0.54 4.52 2.95
N ILE A 94 0.89 4.53 1.66
CA ILE A 94 0.00 4.07 0.59
C ILE A 94 -0.28 2.57 0.75
N ILE A 95 0.75 1.75 0.91
CA ILE A 95 0.62 0.30 1.10
C ILE A 95 -0.27 -0.01 2.31
N ALA A 96 0.01 0.61 3.47
CA ALA A 96 -0.77 0.39 4.69
C ALA A 96 -2.25 0.79 4.52
N MET A 97 -2.53 1.87 3.77
CA MET A 97 -3.89 2.30 3.48
C MET A 97 -4.63 1.29 2.59
N VAL A 98 -3.95 0.76 1.58
CA VAL A 98 -4.50 -0.25 0.66
C VAL A 98 -4.74 -1.58 1.39
N GLU A 99 -3.81 -2.03 2.22
CA GLU A 99 -3.94 -3.26 3.01
C GLU A 99 -4.99 -3.20 4.13
N GLN A 100 -5.42 -1.99 4.54
CA GLN A 100 -6.56 -1.84 5.46
C GLN A 100 -7.90 -2.22 4.83
N HIS A 101 -7.98 -2.35 3.50
CA HIS A 101 -9.22 -2.70 2.85
C HIS A 101 -9.60 -4.17 3.12
N PRO A 102 -10.83 -4.48 3.60
CA PRO A 102 -11.20 -5.83 4.06
C PRO A 102 -11.06 -6.97 3.03
N ARG A 103 -11.06 -6.62 1.74
CA ARG A 103 -10.97 -7.57 0.62
C ARG A 103 -9.55 -7.78 0.08
N ILE A 104 -8.59 -7.01 0.60
CA ILE A 104 -7.19 -7.08 0.19
C ILE A 104 -6.45 -7.97 1.19
N THR A 105 -5.78 -8.99 0.67
CA THR A 105 -4.95 -9.89 1.47
C THR A 105 -3.57 -9.28 1.70
N ARG A 106 -2.95 -8.77 0.63
CA ARG A 106 -1.59 -8.21 0.63
C ARG A 106 -1.30 -7.43 -0.65
N VAL A 107 -0.43 -6.42 -0.57
CA VAL A 107 0.19 -5.81 -1.75
C VAL A 107 1.41 -6.64 -2.20
N LYS A 108 1.37 -7.18 -3.43
CA LYS A 108 2.49 -7.95 -4.02
C LYS A 108 3.64 -7.04 -4.40
N GLN A 109 3.32 -5.94 -5.05
CA GLN A 109 4.29 -5.00 -5.58
C GLN A 109 3.70 -3.60 -5.65
N CYS A 110 4.50 -2.60 -5.31
CA CYS A 110 4.19 -1.19 -5.48
C CYS A 110 5.35 -0.58 -6.28
N LEU A 111 5.06 -0.11 -7.49
CA LEU A 111 5.99 0.63 -8.32
C LEU A 111 5.55 2.08 -8.35
N SER A 112 6.52 2.98 -8.28
CA SER A 112 6.25 4.41 -8.40
C SER A 112 7.27 5.03 -9.33
N ARG A 113 6.82 6.02 -10.10
CA ARG A 113 7.64 6.81 -11.01
C ARG A 113 7.28 8.29 -10.90
N THR A 114 8.24 9.15 -11.21
CA THR A 114 8.09 10.59 -11.15
C THR A 114 7.70 11.15 -12.52
N ALA A 115 6.62 11.94 -12.54
CA ALA A 115 6.14 12.66 -13.71
C ALA A 115 5.95 14.14 -13.35
N GLY A 116 6.92 14.98 -13.71
CA GLY A 116 6.84 16.43 -13.51
C GLY A 116 6.74 16.87 -12.04
N GLY A 117 7.53 16.25 -11.16
CA GLY A 117 7.52 16.52 -9.72
C GLY A 117 6.30 15.94 -8.98
N ARG A 118 5.52 15.08 -9.64
CA ARG A 118 4.41 14.32 -9.07
C ARG A 118 4.64 12.84 -9.29
N PHE A 119 3.90 11.99 -8.59
CA PHE A 119 4.09 10.54 -8.65
C PHE A 119 2.94 9.84 -9.39
N ILE A 120 3.30 8.84 -10.19
CA ILE A 120 2.39 7.84 -10.73
C ILE A 120 2.69 6.53 -10.01
N VAL A 121 1.66 5.88 -9.50
CA VAL A 121 1.78 4.65 -8.71
C VAL A 121 1.09 3.50 -9.44
N ASP A 122 1.81 2.40 -9.63
CA ASP A 122 1.29 1.13 -10.17
C ASP A 122 1.40 0.07 -9.06
N MET A 123 0.27 -0.52 -8.67
CA MET A 123 0.21 -1.50 -7.59
C MET A 123 -0.39 -2.83 -8.04
N ASP A 124 0.27 -3.93 -7.66
CA ASP A 124 -0.23 -5.29 -7.81
C ASP A 124 -0.75 -5.77 -6.45
N VAL A 125 -2.04 -6.09 -6.38
CA VAL A 125 -2.74 -6.33 -5.11
C VAL A 125 -3.39 -7.71 -5.13
N VAL A 126 -3.18 -8.50 -4.07
CA VAL A 126 -3.82 -9.81 -3.92
C VAL A 126 -5.13 -9.64 -3.17
N MET A 127 -6.20 -10.20 -3.73
CA MET A 127 -7.54 -10.07 -3.19
C MET A 127 -8.15 -11.45 -2.89
N HIS A 128 -8.90 -11.53 -1.79
CA HIS A 128 -9.70 -12.70 -1.46
C HIS A 128 -11.16 -12.44 -1.87
N THR A 129 -11.43 -12.61 -3.17
CA THR A 129 -12.78 -12.50 -3.73
C THR A 129 -12.96 -13.49 -4.87
N PRO A 130 -14.06 -14.26 -4.91
CA PRO A 130 -14.34 -15.18 -6.01
C PRO A 130 -14.87 -14.48 -7.28
N SER A 131 -15.22 -13.18 -7.18
CA SER A 131 -15.82 -12.44 -8.29
C SER A 131 -14.87 -11.39 -8.86
N HIS A 132 -14.60 -11.50 -10.16
CA HIS A 132 -13.83 -10.50 -10.92
C HIS A 132 -14.44 -9.10 -10.84
N ARG A 133 -15.78 -9.00 -11.00
CA ARG A 133 -16.48 -7.71 -10.96
C ARG A 133 -16.31 -6.98 -9.62
N ILE A 134 -16.23 -7.71 -8.51
CA ILE A 134 -16.03 -7.12 -7.18
C ILE A 134 -14.58 -6.65 -7.03
N ALA A 135 -13.62 -7.41 -7.57
CA ALA A 135 -12.21 -7.03 -7.57
C ALA A 135 -12.00 -5.72 -8.35
N ASP A 136 -12.55 -5.63 -9.56
CA ASP A 136 -12.44 -4.44 -10.41
C ASP A 136 -13.04 -3.21 -9.72
N HIS A 137 -14.26 -3.32 -9.15
CA HIS A 137 -14.88 -2.19 -8.45
C HIS A 137 -14.06 -1.71 -7.24
N VAL A 138 -13.43 -2.62 -6.50
CA VAL A 138 -12.56 -2.24 -5.38
C VAL A 138 -11.27 -1.59 -5.89
N ALA A 139 -10.69 -2.11 -6.98
CA ALA A 139 -9.53 -1.52 -7.63
C ALA A 139 -9.85 -0.09 -8.08
N ASP A 140 -10.92 0.11 -8.86
CA ASP A 140 -11.39 1.43 -9.33
C ASP A 140 -11.57 2.41 -8.17
N ARG A 141 -12.15 1.95 -7.06
CA ARG A 141 -12.36 2.78 -5.87
C ARG A 141 -11.05 3.22 -5.24
N LEU A 142 -10.07 2.33 -5.16
CA LEU A 142 -8.76 2.64 -4.60
C LEU A 142 -7.93 3.52 -5.54
N GLU A 143 -8.06 3.37 -6.86
CA GLU A 143 -7.45 4.25 -7.86
C GLU A 143 -7.89 5.71 -7.70
N ILE A 144 -9.14 5.94 -7.28
CA ILE A 144 -9.67 7.27 -6.97
C ILE A 144 -9.22 7.74 -5.57
N LEU A 145 -9.22 6.84 -4.59
CA LEU A 145 -8.98 7.20 -3.19
C LEU A 145 -7.51 7.54 -2.89
N ILE A 146 -6.55 6.93 -3.60
CA ILE A 146 -5.12 7.18 -3.41
C ILE A 146 -4.76 8.65 -3.73
N PRO A 147 -5.05 9.20 -4.93
CA PRO A 147 -4.78 10.61 -5.24
C PRO A 147 -5.46 11.61 -4.30
N GLN A 148 -6.65 11.27 -3.77
CA GLN A 148 -7.35 12.13 -2.81
C GLN A 148 -6.62 12.22 -1.47
N LYS A 149 -6.05 11.12 -0.98
CA LYS A 149 -5.30 11.10 0.30
C LYS A 149 -3.85 11.55 0.15
N PHE A 150 -3.27 11.40 -1.03
CA PHE A 150 -1.88 11.70 -1.30
C PHE A 150 -1.78 12.70 -2.47
N PRO A 151 -1.81 14.02 -2.21
CA PRO A 151 -1.90 15.05 -3.26
C PRO A 151 -0.72 15.06 -4.26
N LEU A 152 0.42 14.48 -3.88
CA LEU A 152 1.58 14.33 -4.76
C LEU A 152 1.41 13.17 -5.77
N VAL A 153 0.48 12.25 -5.54
CA VAL A 153 0.15 11.16 -6.46
C VAL A 153 -0.95 11.63 -7.42
N VAL A 154 -0.63 11.71 -8.71
CA VAL A 154 -1.59 12.16 -9.74
C VAL A 154 -2.41 11.04 -10.34
N MET A 155 -1.88 9.84 -10.33
CA MET A 155 -2.51 8.68 -10.92
C MET A 155 -2.08 7.45 -10.14
N ALA A 156 -3.05 6.64 -9.75
CA ALA A 156 -2.84 5.32 -9.21
C ALA A 156 -3.51 4.32 -10.14
N ARG A 157 -2.82 3.23 -10.47
CA ARG A 157 -3.37 2.09 -11.19
C ARG A 157 -3.21 0.84 -10.34
N ILE A 158 -4.27 0.06 -10.24
CA ILE A 158 -4.34 -1.12 -9.38
C ILE A 158 -4.65 -2.34 -10.23
N ARG A 159 -3.75 -3.31 -10.21
CA ARG A 159 -3.92 -4.61 -10.88
C ARG A 159 -4.30 -5.67 -9.85
N PRO A 160 -5.60 -6.05 -9.79
CA PRO A 160 -6.04 -7.08 -8.90
C PRO A 160 -5.51 -8.45 -9.37
N HIS A 161 -4.86 -9.16 -8.47
CA HIS A 161 -4.46 -10.55 -8.62
C HIS A 161 -5.31 -11.39 -7.68
N TYR A 162 -5.82 -12.50 -8.21
CA TYR A 162 -6.49 -13.51 -7.41
C TYR A 162 -5.42 -14.28 -6.64
N SER A 163 -5.64 -14.48 -5.34
CA SER A 163 -4.86 -15.51 -4.66
C SER A 163 -5.27 -16.84 -5.27
N GLU A 164 -4.31 -17.60 -5.81
CA GLU A 164 -4.48 -19.02 -6.14
C GLU A 164 -4.60 -19.88 -4.88
N ASP A 165 -4.89 -19.29 -3.71
CA ASP A 165 -5.48 -20.06 -2.62
C ASP A 165 -6.91 -20.45 -3.04
N THR A 166 -6.98 -21.44 -3.92
CA THR A 166 -8.13 -22.29 -4.16
C THR A 166 -8.47 -23.12 -2.93
N SER A 167 -7.97 -22.79 -1.74
CA SER A 167 -8.27 -23.51 -0.53
C SER A 167 -9.61 -23.08 0.05
N VAL A 168 -10.57 -23.99 0.11
CA VAL A 168 -11.87 -23.79 0.75
C VAL A 168 -11.81 -24.36 2.16
N LYS A 169 -12.22 -23.56 3.15
CA LYS A 169 -12.36 -24.01 4.53
C LYS A 169 -13.72 -24.66 4.71
N ARG A 170 -13.72 -25.98 4.75
CA ARG A 170 -14.88 -26.85 4.90
C ARG A 170 -15.07 -27.30 6.34
N ILE A 171 -16.30 -27.26 6.84
CA ILE A 171 -16.67 -27.81 8.14
C ILE A 171 -17.64 -28.97 7.97
N THR A 172 -17.36 -30.10 8.63
CA THR A 172 -18.21 -31.30 8.65
C THR A 172 -18.49 -31.74 10.09
N PRO A 173 -19.76 -31.98 10.48
CA PRO A 173 -20.09 -32.49 11.81
C PRO A 173 -19.69 -33.98 11.94
N VAL A 174 -18.98 -34.35 13.00
CA VAL A 174 -18.51 -35.74 13.25
C VAL A 174 -18.81 -36.19 14.67
N GLN A 175 -19.00 -37.49 14.88
CA GLN A 175 -19.32 -38.03 16.21
C GLN A 175 -18.09 -38.12 17.14
N ARG A 176 -16.90 -38.30 16.57
CA ARG A 176 -15.61 -38.38 17.27
C ARG A 176 -14.51 -37.86 16.34
N PRO A 177 -13.33 -37.50 16.84
CA PRO A 177 -12.15 -37.30 16.00
C PRO A 177 -11.96 -38.52 15.10
N GLU A 178 -11.90 -38.31 13.78
CA GLU A 178 -11.80 -39.36 12.74
C GLU A 178 -12.96 -40.37 12.69
N GLY A 179 -14.10 -40.05 13.32
CA GLY A 179 -15.29 -40.89 13.30
C GLY A 179 -16.24 -40.60 12.13
N GLU A 180 -17.38 -41.29 12.15
CA GLU A 180 -18.46 -41.10 11.18
C GLU A 180 -19.11 -39.70 11.30
N VAL A 181 -19.73 -39.27 10.20
CA VAL A 181 -20.51 -38.03 10.13
C VAL A 181 -21.66 -38.11 11.13
N SER A 182 -21.85 -37.04 11.91
CA SER A 182 -22.96 -36.97 12.86
C SER A 182 -24.27 -36.75 12.12
N ALA A 183 -25.29 -37.58 12.35
CA ALA A 183 -26.63 -37.44 11.77
C ALA A 183 -27.33 -36.11 12.14
N HIS A 184 -26.91 -35.49 13.25
CA HIS A 184 -27.43 -34.21 13.70
C HIS A 184 -26.34 -33.16 13.73
N PHE A 185 -26.55 -32.07 12.99
CA PHE A 185 -25.59 -30.97 12.87
C PHE A 185 -25.39 -30.22 14.20
N VAL A 186 -26.48 -29.77 14.83
CA VAL A 186 -26.41 -28.90 16.02
C VAL A 186 -25.90 -29.63 17.26
N THR A 187 -26.21 -30.92 17.40
CA THR A 187 -25.79 -31.74 18.54
C THR A 187 -24.52 -32.53 18.27
N ALA A 188 -23.85 -32.30 17.14
CA ALA A 188 -22.59 -32.95 16.83
C ALA A 188 -21.56 -32.61 17.93
N PRO A 189 -20.92 -33.62 18.53
CA PRO A 189 -19.92 -33.40 19.58
C PRO A 189 -18.63 -32.80 19.04
N TRP A 190 -18.31 -33.07 17.77
CA TRP A 190 -17.08 -32.62 17.12
C TRP A 190 -17.37 -32.05 15.72
N PHE A 191 -16.52 -31.13 15.29
CA PHE A 191 -16.52 -30.59 13.93
C PHE A 191 -15.13 -30.77 13.32
N LEU A 192 -15.11 -31.42 12.17
CA LEU A 192 -13.96 -31.56 11.30
C LEU A 192 -13.81 -30.27 10.49
N VAL A 193 -12.69 -29.57 10.67
CA VAL A 193 -12.35 -28.35 9.93
C VAL A 193 -11.21 -28.68 8.98
N GLU A 194 -11.51 -28.64 7.68
CA GLU A 194 -10.58 -28.96 6.61
C GLU A 194 -10.32 -27.73 5.74
N THR A 195 -9.06 -27.49 5.42
CA THR A 195 -8.67 -26.57 4.36
C THR A 195 -8.36 -27.41 3.14
N VAL A 196 -9.24 -27.37 2.14
CA VAL A 196 -9.19 -28.22 0.95
C VAL A 196 -8.81 -27.37 -0.25
N ASP A 197 -7.70 -27.70 -0.91
CA ASP A 197 -7.35 -27.10 -2.19
C ASP A 197 -8.31 -27.59 -3.28
N THR A 198 -9.07 -26.68 -3.88
CA THR A 198 -10.09 -26.94 -4.89
C THR A 198 -9.52 -27.27 -6.27
N GLN A 199 -8.23 -27.05 -6.52
CA GLN A 199 -7.60 -27.49 -7.78
C GLN A 199 -7.36 -28.99 -7.81
N ASN A 200 -6.88 -29.55 -6.69
CA ASN A 200 -6.47 -30.96 -6.59
C ASN A 200 -7.34 -31.78 -5.63
N ASN A 201 -8.36 -31.17 -5.03
CA ASN A 201 -9.22 -31.73 -3.98
C ASN A 201 -8.41 -32.34 -2.80
N HIS A 202 -7.23 -31.79 -2.53
CA HIS A 202 -6.32 -32.29 -1.49
C HIS A 202 -6.53 -31.51 -0.19
N VAL A 203 -6.63 -32.22 0.93
CA VAL A 203 -6.74 -31.62 2.26
C VAL A 203 -5.36 -31.11 2.70
N VAL A 204 -5.16 -29.79 2.65
CA VAL A 204 -3.93 -29.11 3.06
C VAL A 204 -3.76 -29.13 4.58
N LYS A 205 -4.88 -28.98 5.31
CA LYS A 205 -4.88 -28.98 6.77
C LYS A 205 -6.18 -29.57 7.28
N ARG A 206 -6.08 -30.43 8.28
CA ARG A 206 -7.21 -31.03 8.98
C ARG A 206 -7.07 -30.76 10.48
N ASN A 207 -8.16 -30.31 11.10
CA ASN A 207 -8.24 -30.15 12.55
C ASN A 207 -9.61 -30.59 13.06
N PHE A 208 -9.67 -31.07 14.30
CA PHE A 208 -10.91 -31.43 14.98
C PHE A 208 -11.17 -30.43 16.10
N VAL A 209 -12.37 -29.85 16.11
CA VAL A 209 -12.78 -28.89 17.12
C VAL A 209 -13.99 -29.45 17.86
N GLU A 210 -13.89 -29.50 19.19
CA GLU A 210 -14.99 -29.91 20.05
C GLU A 210 -16.08 -28.83 20.04
N ASN A 211 -17.34 -29.25 20.02
CA ASN A 211 -18.47 -28.33 20.09
C ASN A 211 -18.68 -27.87 21.54
N PRO A 212 -18.42 -26.58 21.87
CA PRO A 212 -18.55 -26.08 23.24
C PRO A 212 -20.02 -25.99 23.72
N HIS A 213 -20.98 -26.15 22.81
CA HIS A 213 -22.40 -25.91 23.07
C HIS A 213 -23.27 -27.17 23.05
N VAL A 214 -22.66 -28.37 23.07
CA VAL A 214 -23.40 -29.66 23.10
C VAL A 214 -24.36 -29.74 24.30
N ALA A 215 -23.91 -29.28 25.46
CA ALA A 215 -24.64 -29.35 26.73
C ALA A 215 -25.69 -28.23 26.93
N ALA A 216 -25.79 -27.25 26.03
CA ALA A 216 -26.63 -26.07 26.24
C ALA A 216 -28.14 -26.40 26.19
N LYS A 217 -28.91 -26.15 27.26
CA LYS A 217 -30.32 -26.60 27.31
C LYS A 217 -31.30 -25.86 26.38
N LYS A 218 -30.98 -24.65 25.91
CA LYS A 218 -31.84 -23.82 25.04
C LYS A 218 -31.03 -23.08 23.97
N LYS A 219 -31.67 -22.72 22.85
CA LYS A 219 -31.09 -21.94 21.73
C LYS A 219 -29.81 -22.53 21.12
N LYS A 220 -29.65 -23.87 21.15
CA LYS A 220 -28.45 -24.57 20.64
C LYS A 220 -28.10 -24.19 19.20
N GLY A 221 -29.10 -24.11 18.31
CA GLY A 221 -28.88 -23.79 16.89
C GLY A 221 -28.25 -22.41 16.69
N LEU A 222 -28.72 -21.40 17.42
CA LEU A 222 -28.14 -20.06 17.35
C LEU A 222 -26.69 -20.06 17.87
N LEU A 223 -26.45 -20.68 19.04
CA LEU A 223 -25.11 -20.72 19.66
C LEU A 223 -24.09 -21.42 18.77
N VAL A 224 -24.43 -22.61 18.26
CA VAL A 224 -23.55 -23.38 17.37
C VAL A 224 -23.33 -22.63 16.06
N GLY A 225 -24.38 -22.05 15.46
CA GLY A 225 -24.25 -21.24 14.24
C GLY A 225 -23.32 -20.04 14.43
N THR A 226 -23.50 -19.25 15.50
CA THR A 226 -22.64 -18.10 15.80
C THR A 226 -21.19 -18.48 16.07
N TRP A 227 -20.98 -19.63 16.73
CA TRP A 227 -19.65 -20.15 16.99
C TRP A 227 -18.97 -20.62 15.70
N LEU A 228 -19.68 -21.35 14.84
CA LEU A 228 -19.13 -21.78 13.55
C LEU A 228 -18.79 -20.59 12.64
N LEU A 229 -19.57 -19.51 12.67
CA LEU A 229 -19.23 -18.26 11.96
C LEU A 229 -17.89 -17.67 12.40
N SER A 230 -17.56 -17.78 13.70
CA SER A 230 -16.27 -17.29 14.22
C SER A 230 -15.06 -18.04 13.62
N LEU A 231 -15.28 -19.28 13.15
CA LEU A 231 -14.25 -20.08 12.47
C LEU A 231 -14.05 -19.67 11.01
N LYS A 232 -14.87 -18.74 10.48
CA LYS A 232 -14.84 -18.24 9.10
C LYS A 232 -14.80 -19.38 8.05
N PRO A 233 -15.78 -20.29 8.04
CA PRO A 233 -15.87 -21.32 7.01
C PRO A 233 -16.35 -20.74 5.69
N ASP A 234 -15.90 -21.35 4.60
CA ASP A 234 -16.39 -21.09 3.24
C ASP A 234 -17.52 -22.07 2.88
N GLU A 235 -17.38 -23.33 3.31
CA GLU A 235 -18.33 -24.42 3.07
C GLU A 235 -18.70 -25.11 4.39
N VAL A 236 -19.98 -25.41 4.60
CA VAL A 236 -20.44 -26.27 5.70
C VAL A 236 -21.24 -27.43 5.12
N ARG A 237 -20.82 -28.64 5.49
CA ARG A 237 -21.50 -29.87 5.10
C ARG A 237 -22.50 -30.28 6.15
N VAL A 238 -23.73 -30.57 5.71
CA VAL A 238 -24.85 -30.88 6.60
C VAL A 238 -25.46 -32.22 6.15
N PRO A 239 -25.77 -33.14 7.09
CA PRO A 239 -26.55 -34.34 6.79
C PRO A 239 -27.95 -33.97 6.26
N ASP A 240 -28.46 -34.74 5.29
CA ASP A 240 -29.80 -34.53 4.76
C ASP A 240 -30.88 -34.53 5.86
N GLY A 241 -31.74 -33.51 5.85
CA GLY A 241 -33.05 -33.60 6.50
C GLY A 241 -33.53 -32.45 7.37
N HIS A 242 -32.70 -31.50 7.84
CA HIS A 242 -33.18 -30.49 8.80
C HIS A 242 -32.61 -29.08 8.57
N ASP A 243 -33.44 -28.16 8.04
CA ASP A 243 -33.20 -26.70 8.04
C ASP A 243 -33.38 -26.11 9.45
N GLY A 244 -32.38 -26.31 10.32
CA GLY A 244 -32.35 -25.71 11.66
C GLY A 244 -31.90 -24.24 11.66
N THR A 245 -32.19 -23.50 12.74
CA THR A 245 -31.78 -22.09 12.94
C THR A 245 -30.30 -21.84 12.69
N ALA A 246 -29.43 -22.82 12.96
CA ALA A 246 -27.99 -22.73 12.69
C ALA A 246 -27.68 -22.61 11.19
N ILE A 247 -28.35 -23.40 10.35
CA ILE A 247 -28.11 -23.47 8.90
C ILE A 247 -28.62 -22.22 8.23
N VAL A 248 -29.79 -21.73 8.63
CA VAL A 248 -30.34 -20.45 8.15
C VAL A 248 -29.36 -19.32 8.42
N LEU A 249 -28.85 -19.23 9.66
CA LEU A 249 -27.86 -18.21 10.03
C LEU A 249 -26.58 -18.29 9.19
N LEU A 250 -26.06 -19.50 8.97
CA LEU A 250 -24.84 -19.71 8.17
C LEU A 250 -25.09 -19.30 6.70
N ARG A 251 -26.24 -19.67 6.13
CA ARG A 251 -26.63 -19.32 4.76
C ARG A 251 -26.82 -17.81 4.58
N GLU A 252 -27.50 -17.14 5.52
CA GLU A 252 -27.66 -15.68 5.52
C GLU A 252 -26.33 -14.93 5.63
N SER A 253 -25.33 -15.56 6.26
CA SER A 253 -23.97 -15.02 6.38
C SER A 253 -23.10 -15.28 5.15
N GLY A 254 -23.66 -15.89 4.08
CA GLY A 254 -22.98 -16.13 2.82
C GLY A 254 -22.11 -17.40 2.76
N ILE A 255 -22.31 -18.34 3.68
CA ILE A 255 -21.59 -19.63 3.69
C ILE A 255 -22.29 -20.63 2.77
N GLU A 256 -21.51 -21.37 1.97
CA GLU A 256 -22.04 -22.40 1.08
C GLU A 256 -22.45 -23.64 1.90
N ILE A 257 -23.74 -23.99 1.87
CA ILE A 257 -24.26 -25.17 2.55
C ILE A 257 -24.36 -26.32 1.55
N ARG A 258 -23.63 -27.40 1.77
CA ARG A 258 -23.71 -28.62 0.95
C ARG A 258 -24.32 -29.77 1.73
N SER A 259 -25.39 -30.33 1.18
CA SER A 259 -25.95 -31.57 1.70
C SER A 259 -25.02 -32.75 1.46
N MET A 260 -24.87 -33.62 2.45
CA MET A 260 -24.25 -34.92 2.30
C MET A 260 -25.34 -35.99 2.22
N PRO A 261 -25.28 -36.92 1.24
CA PRO A 261 -26.13 -38.10 1.28
C PRO A 261 -25.81 -38.88 2.57
N GLY A 262 -26.87 -39.20 3.31
CA GLY A 262 -26.81 -39.98 4.55
C GLY A 262 -26.36 -41.42 4.35
#